data_AF-A0A7S0N2F6-F1
#
_entry.id   AF-A0A7S0N2F6-F1
#
_cell.length_a   1.000
_cell.length_b   1.000
_cell.length_c   1.000
_cell.angle_alpha   90.00
_cell.angle_beta   90.00
_cell.angle_gamma   90.00
#
_symmetry.space_group_name_H-M   'P 1'
#
loop_
_entity.id
_entity.type
_entity.pdbx_description
1 polymer ?
#
loop_
_entity_poly.entity_id
_entity_poly.type
_entity_poly.pdbx_seq_one_letter_code
_entity_poly.pdbx_strand_id
1 'polypeptide(L)'
;MSRRQPDDPPIQGQCVPASFNLTEQVISAKRPGMATQDIIFPSPIRLGRIAFRNHYVHKLSIYATSKKDAIARKDTMDGWTVLVKDRQLMAQAQCEDDAQMWHGVAESDLACAEDGVVAVRLVLVQASDMWKTFAVRHVTVDSVVTAPPHDPPSPSAEQGSPLAEQLAKSRTLTAHVDALAAACSDLRRHVSVITAGGVGLRDSDTGPGPVPVHAGAVRGA
;
A
#
# COMPACT_ATOMS: atom_id res chain seq x y z
N MET A 1 -1.60 28.53 -21.63
CA MET A 1 -2.37 28.54 -20.37
C MET A 1 -3.58 27.62 -20.54
N SER A 2 -3.43 26.34 -20.22
CA SER A 2 -4.50 25.33 -20.43
C SER A 2 -5.49 25.38 -19.27
N ARG A 3 -6.76 25.66 -19.55
CA ARG A 3 -7.86 25.47 -18.61
C ARG A 3 -8.03 23.97 -18.36
N ARG A 4 -7.85 23.51 -17.12
CA ARG A 4 -8.21 22.13 -16.75
C ARG A 4 -9.73 21.93 -16.87
N GLN A 5 -10.14 20.77 -17.35
CA GLN A 5 -11.53 20.34 -17.32
C GLN A 5 -11.95 20.05 -15.86
N PRO A 6 -13.24 20.18 -15.52
CA PRO A 6 -13.74 19.94 -14.16
C PRO A 6 -13.62 18.48 -13.69
N ASP A 7 -13.32 17.54 -14.59
CA ASP A 7 -13.35 16.09 -14.36
C ASP A 7 -11.97 15.43 -14.26
N ASP A 8 -10.88 16.21 -14.24
CA ASP A 8 -9.55 15.63 -14.04
C ASP A 8 -9.46 15.03 -12.63
N PRO A 9 -9.09 13.74 -12.48
CA PRO A 9 -8.94 13.14 -11.16
C PRO A 9 -7.89 13.92 -10.37
N PRO A 10 -8.12 14.15 -9.06
CA PRO A 10 -7.17 14.87 -8.23
C PRO A 10 -5.80 14.19 -8.27
N ILE A 11 -4.75 15.01 -8.44
CA ILE A 11 -3.38 14.53 -8.49
C ILE A 11 -3.03 13.95 -7.11
N GLN A 12 -2.49 12.74 -7.08
CA GLN A 12 -2.04 12.08 -5.85
C GLN A 12 -1.11 13.00 -5.03
N GLY A 13 -1.39 13.15 -3.74
CA GLY A 13 -0.62 14.04 -2.85
C GLY A 13 -1.08 15.50 -2.86
N GLN A 14 -2.15 15.84 -3.58
CA GLN A 14 -2.79 17.15 -3.50
C GLN A 14 -3.72 17.20 -2.27
N CYS A 15 -3.63 18.28 -1.50
CA CYS A 15 -4.54 18.56 -0.38
C CYS A 15 -5.83 19.22 -0.89
N VAL A 16 -6.98 18.79 -0.36
CA VAL A 16 -8.30 19.38 -0.63
C VAL A 16 -8.99 19.73 0.68
N PRO A 17 -9.82 20.79 0.75
CA PRO A 17 -10.59 21.10 1.95
C PRO A 17 -11.48 19.92 2.36
N ALA A 18 -11.45 19.55 3.65
CA ALA A 18 -12.27 18.50 4.21
C ALA A 18 -13.55 19.08 4.85
N SER A 19 -14.67 18.38 4.66
CA SER A 19 -15.90 18.65 5.40
C SER A 19 -15.81 18.09 6.82
N PHE A 20 -16.25 18.85 7.81
CA PHE A 20 -16.24 18.43 9.21
C PHE A 20 -17.32 19.14 10.03
N ASN A 21 -17.61 18.60 11.20
CA ASN A 21 -18.40 19.26 12.24
C ASN A 21 -17.48 19.59 13.42
N LEU A 22 -17.49 20.84 13.87
CA LEU A 22 -16.78 21.26 15.07
C LEU A 22 -17.76 21.23 16.25
N THR A 23 -17.43 20.50 17.31
CA THR A 23 -18.26 20.43 18.50
C THR A 23 -18.18 21.72 19.31
N GLU A 24 -19.11 21.89 20.25
CA GLU A 24 -18.97 22.88 21.30
C GLU A 24 -17.70 22.60 22.12
N GLN A 25 -17.08 23.69 22.60
CA GLN A 25 -15.93 23.61 23.49
C GLN A 25 -16.37 23.23 24.89
N VAL A 26 -15.75 22.20 25.46
CA VAL A 26 -16.03 21.72 26.81
C VAL A 26 -14.87 22.14 27.74
N ILE A 27 -15.16 23.00 28.70
CA ILE A 27 -14.19 23.39 29.74
C ILE A 27 -14.04 22.26 30.76
N SER A 28 -12.80 21.93 31.13
CA SER A 28 -12.53 20.90 32.11
C SER A 28 -12.91 21.35 33.52
N ALA A 29 -13.85 20.64 34.15
CA ALA A 29 -14.19 20.85 35.55
C ALA A 29 -13.04 20.53 36.52
N LYS A 30 -12.12 19.63 36.12
CA LYS A 30 -11.00 19.18 36.97
C LYS A 30 -9.76 20.06 36.83
N ARG A 31 -9.60 20.74 35.69
CA ARG A 31 -8.42 21.56 35.38
C ARG A 31 -8.88 22.90 34.80
N PRO A 32 -9.10 23.92 35.64
CA PRO A 32 -9.35 25.28 35.16
C PRO A 32 -8.27 25.71 34.18
N GLY A 33 -8.65 26.43 33.13
CA GLY A 33 -7.72 26.79 32.05
C GLY A 33 -7.47 25.67 31.04
N MET A 34 -8.15 24.53 31.12
CA MET A 34 -8.11 23.51 30.07
C MET A 34 -9.49 23.31 29.45
N ALA A 35 -9.54 23.17 28.14
CA ALA A 35 -10.74 22.86 27.38
C ALA A 35 -10.48 21.82 26.30
N THR A 36 -11.52 21.14 25.86
CA THR A 36 -11.46 20.22 24.72
C THR A 36 -12.49 20.60 23.68
N GLN A 37 -12.14 20.45 22.41
CA GLN A 37 -13.04 20.65 21.29
C GLN A 37 -12.73 19.62 20.22
N ASP A 38 -13.76 18.95 19.71
CA ASP A 38 -13.61 17.86 18.77
C ASP A 38 -14.02 18.30 17.36
N ILE A 39 -13.28 17.82 16.37
CA ILE A 39 -13.58 17.90 14.95
C ILE A 39 -14.01 16.50 14.52
N ILE A 40 -15.22 16.36 14.02
CA ILE A 40 -15.80 15.08 13.62
C ILE A 40 -15.98 15.08 12.10
N PHE A 41 -15.43 14.07 11.44
CA PHE A 41 -15.53 13.93 9.99
C PHE A 41 -16.72 13.02 9.63
N PRO A 42 -17.56 13.40 8.64
CA PRO A 42 -18.70 12.58 8.20
C PRO A 42 -18.25 11.28 7.51
N SER A 43 -17.05 11.29 6.94
CA SER A 43 -16.37 10.13 6.36
C SER A 43 -14.92 10.10 6.84
N PRO A 44 -14.30 8.93 7.00
CA PRO A 44 -12.89 8.83 7.34
C PRO A 44 -12.01 9.60 6.33
N ILE A 45 -11.02 10.35 6.81
CA ILE A 45 -10.10 11.12 5.96
C ILE A 45 -8.65 10.77 6.25
N ARG A 46 -7.76 11.12 5.32
CA ARG A 46 -6.33 11.21 5.59
C ARG A 46 -6.01 12.66 5.93
N LEU A 47 -5.62 12.92 7.18
CA LEU A 47 -5.43 14.27 7.67
C LEU A 47 -4.21 14.93 7.00
N GLY A 48 -4.42 16.06 6.32
CA GLY A 48 -3.36 16.81 5.63
C GLY A 48 -2.89 18.05 6.40
N ARG A 49 -3.80 18.98 6.69
CA ARG A 49 -3.44 20.20 7.45
C ARG A 49 -4.59 20.65 8.33
N ILE A 50 -4.28 21.10 9.55
CA ILE A 50 -5.23 21.81 10.39
C ILE A 50 -4.73 23.24 10.55
N ALA A 51 -5.55 24.22 10.20
CA ALA A 51 -5.26 25.62 10.47
C ALA A 51 -6.39 26.27 11.25
N PHE A 52 -6.05 27.22 12.09
CA PHE A 52 -6.99 27.90 12.97
C PHE A 52 -6.42 29.25 13.40
N ARG A 53 -7.30 30.15 13.82
CA ARG A 53 -6.94 31.38 14.51
C ARG A 53 -6.90 31.13 16.01
N ASN A 54 -5.78 31.47 16.64
CA ASN A 54 -5.68 31.45 18.08
C ASN A 54 -6.67 32.48 18.67
N HIS A 55 -7.22 32.17 19.85
CA HIS A 55 -7.95 33.12 20.68
C HIS A 55 -7.53 32.86 22.13
N TYR A 56 -6.37 33.39 22.49
CA TYR A 56 -5.77 33.28 23.83
C TYR A 56 -5.51 31.84 24.30
N VAL A 57 -5.16 30.90 23.42
CA VAL A 57 -4.68 29.58 23.82
C VAL A 57 -3.16 29.64 23.97
N HIS A 58 -2.64 29.23 25.13
CA HIS A 58 -1.20 29.21 25.39
C HIS A 58 -0.54 27.96 24.80
N LYS A 59 -1.15 26.78 24.99
CA LYS A 59 -0.68 25.51 24.43
C LYS A 59 -1.81 24.70 23.82
N LEU A 60 -1.50 23.98 22.76
CA LEU A 60 -2.41 23.08 22.05
C LEU A 60 -1.82 21.68 21.96
N SER A 61 -2.61 20.67 22.30
CA SER A 61 -2.35 19.29 21.90
C SER A 61 -3.44 18.83 20.94
N ILE A 62 -3.05 18.03 19.94
CA ILE A 62 -3.93 17.48 18.92
C ILE A 62 -3.85 15.96 19.01
N TYR A 63 -5.02 15.33 19.08
CA TYR A 63 -5.17 13.88 19.08
C TYR A 63 -6.08 13.48 17.93
N ALA A 64 -5.92 12.28 17.38
CA ALA A 64 -6.80 11.74 16.36
C ALA A 64 -7.25 10.33 16.74
N THR A 65 -8.43 9.93 16.26
CA THR A 65 -8.91 8.56 16.36
C THR A 65 -9.28 8.07 14.97
N SER A 66 -8.89 6.85 14.64
CA SER A 66 -9.20 6.22 13.36
C SER A 66 -10.37 5.24 13.50
N LYS A 67 -10.95 4.83 12.37
CA LYS A 67 -11.98 3.77 12.34
C LYS A 67 -11.47 2.46 12.95
N LYS A 68 -10.17 2.17 12.88
CA LYS A 68 -9.56 0.96 13.45
C LYS A 68 -9.57 1.02 14.99
N ASP A 69 -9.25 2.18 15.54
CA ASP A 69 -9.12 2.39 16.99
C ASP A 69 -10.48 2.48 17.68
N ALA A 70 -11.49 3.04 16.99
CA ALA A 70 -12.86 3.12 17.49
C ALA A 70 -13.50 1.74 17.77
N ILE A 71 -13.01 0.68 17.11
CA ILE A 71 -13.51 -0.69 17.26
C ILE A 71 -12.76 -1.45 18.38
N ALA A 72 -11.58 -0.98 18.79
CA ALA A 72 -10.60 -1.84 19.45
C ALA A 72 -10.65 -1.91 20.98
N ARG A 73 -11.06 -0.89 21.77
CA ARG A 73 -11.16 -1.05 23.26
C ARG A 73 -11.75 0.12 24.06
N LYS A 74 -12.03 -0.22 25.33
CA LYS A 74 -12.68 0.51 26.43
C LYS A 74 -11.61 0.71 27.52
N ASP A 75 -11.46 1.94 28.03
CA ASP A 75 -10.73 2.33 29.25
C ASP A 75 -9.26 2.82 29.18
N THR A 76 -8.94 3.82 28.33
CA THR A 76 -8.11 5.01 28.69
C THR A 76 -8.32 6.11 27.61
N MET A 77 -7.41 7.08 27.43
CA MET A 77 -7.21 7.75 26.12
C MET A 77 -6.92 6.75 24.95
N ASP A 78 -7.07 5.44 25.18
CA ASP A 78 -6.79 4.24 24.37
C ASP A 78 -7.41 4.14 22.97
N GLY A 79 -8.06 5.19 22.49
CA GLY A 79 -8.51 5.31 21.09
C GLY A 79 -7.98 6.54 20.37
N TRP A 80 -7.19 7.38 21.07
CA TRP A 80 -6.70 8.66 20.60
C TRP A 80 -5.18 8.63 20.46
N THR A 81 -4.71 8.64 19.21
CA THR A 81 -3.31 8.80 18.86
C THR A 81 -2.90 10.26 19.01
N VAL A 82 -1.77 10.51 19.67
CA VAL A 82 -1.24 11.88 19.83
C VAL A 82 -0.59 12.31 18.52
N LEU A 83 -1.15 13.33 17.87
CA LEU A 83 -0.57 13.90 16.65
C LEU A 83 0.41 15.04 16.98
N VAL A 84 0.04 15.88 17.94
CA VAL A 84 0.85 17.00 18.42
C VAL A 84 0.66 17.11 19.92
N LYS A 85 1.75 17.27 20.67
CA LYS A 85 1.71 17.43 22.12
C LYS A 85 2.26 18.79 22.54
N ASP A 86 1.48 19.50 23.35
CA ASP A 86 1.85 20.73 24.06
C ASP A 86 2.51 21.79 23.17
N ARG A 87 2.07 21.92 21.91
CA ARG A 87 2.56 22.94 20.97
C ARG A 87 2.25 24.32 21.53
N GLN A 88 3.30 25.08 21.79
CA GLN A 88 3.19 26.44 22.29
C GLN A 88 2.65 27.35 21.19
N LEU A 89 1.59 28.10 21.51
CA LEU A 89 0.98 29.08 20.61
C LEU A 89 1.24 30.52 21.07
N MET A 90 1.44 30.75 22.37
CA MET A 90 1.85 32.03 22.93
C MET A 90 3.17 31.86 23.67
N ALA A 91 4.14 32.76 23.50
CA ALA A 91 5.43 32.67 24.18
C ALA A 91 5.29 32.72 25.72
N GLN A 92 4.36 33.55 26.20
CA GLN A 92 3.99 33.66 27.61
C GLN A 92 2.48 33.60 27.74
N ALA A 93 1.98 32.89 28.76
CA ALA A 93 0.54 32.70 28.96
C ALA A 93 -0.20 34.02 29.18
N GLN A 94 0.42 35.00 29.82
CA GLN A 94 -0.16 36.30 30.15
C GLN A 94 -0.07 37.38 29.04
N CYS A 95 0.63 37.12 27.93
CA CYS A 95 0.89 38.14 26.91
C CYS A 95 0.08 37.89 25.63
N GLU A 96 -0.39 38.94 24.95
CA GLU A 96 -1.30 38.83 23.79
C GLU A 96 -0.58 38.53 22.46
N ASP A 97 0.74 38.45 22.47
CA ASP A 97 1.65 38.52 21.31
C ASP A 97 1.24 37.64 20.11
N ASP A 98 0.70 36.44 20.36
CA ASP A 98 0.20 35.49 19.36
C ASP A 98 -1.26 35.08 19.58
N ALA A 99 -1.97 35.74 20.49
CA ALA A 99 -3.31 35.34 20.92
C ALA A 99 -4.36 35.44 19.81
N GLN A 100 -4.09 36.14 18.71
CA GLN A 100 -5.00 36.36 17.58
C GLN A 100 -4.41 35.92 16.23
N MET A 101 -3.25 35.26 16.25
CA MET A 101 -2.53 34.86 15.04
C MET A 101 -3.08 33.56 14.44
N TRP A 102 -2.82 33.37 13.15
CA TRP A 102 -3.12 32.11 12.47
C TRP A 102 -2.00 31.12 12.71
N HIS A 103 -2.38 29.90 13.06
CA HIS A 103 -1.47 28.77 13.18
C HIS A 103 -1.92 27.66 12.24
N GLY A 104 -0.94 26.90 11.77
CA GLY A 104 -1.13 25.72 10.94
C GLY A 104 -0.27 24.58 11.45
N VAL A 105 -0.84 23.39 11.43
CA VAL A 105 -0.15 22.11 11.64
C VAL A 105 -0.27 21.35 10.33
N ALA A 106 0.83 21.27 9.59
CA ALA A 106 0.91 20.52 8.34
C ALA A 106 1.14 19.03 8.62
N GLU A 107 0.90 18.17 7.61
CA GLU A 107 1.09 16.72 7.71
C GLU A 107 2.50 16.37 8.21
N SER A 108 3.51 17.11 7.75
CA SER A 108 4.92 16.94 8.18
C SER A 108 5.16 17.21 9.66
N ASP A 109 4.28 17.97 10.32
CA ASP A 109 4.38 18.30 11.74
C ASP A 109 3.62 17.29 12.62
N LEU A 110 2.84 16.39 12.01
CA LEU A 110 2.10 15.36 12.74
C LEU A 110 3.05 14.21 13.06
N ALA A 111 2.98 13.70 14.30
CA ALA A 111 3.81 12.58 14.74
C ALA A 111 3.61 11.30 13.89
N CYS A 112 2.45 11.15 13.26
CA CYS A 112 2.13 10.08 12.32
C CYS A 112 1.16 10.58 11.25
N ALA A 113 1.33 10.07 10.02
CA ALA A 113 0.37 10.24 8.95
C ALA A 113 -0.80 9.26 9.19
N GLU A 114 -1.86 9.74 9.82
CA GLU A 114 -3.04 8.93 10.10
C GLU A 114 -3.98 8.88 8.90
N ASP A 115 -4.25 7.67 8.43
CA ASP A 115 -5.27 7.39 7.41
C ASP A 115 -6.56 6.88 8.07
N GLY A 116 -7.70 7.21 7.47
CA GLY A 116 -9.01 6.85 8.00
C GLY A 116 -9.34 7.49 9.35
N VAL A 117 -8.86 8.72 9.59
CA VAL A 117 -9.20 9.55 10.75
C VAL A 117 -10.69 9.88 10.73
N VAL A 118 -11.39 9.58 11.83
CA VAL A 118 -12.83 9.85 11.97
C VAL A 118 -13.12 11.04 12.89
N ALA A 119 -12.22 11.32 13.83
CA ALA A 119 -12.28 12.53 14.64
C ALA A 119 -10.89 13.00 15.08
N VAL A 120 -10.79 14.30 15.32
CA VAL A 120 -9.63 14.97 15.91
C VAL A 120 -10.06 15.69 17.17
N ARG A 121 -9.30 15.57 18.25
CA ARG A 121 -9.52 16.28 19.51
C ARG A 121 -8.45 17.33 19.70
N LEU A 122 -8.90 18.57 19.88
CA LEU A 122 -8.07 19.71 20.26
C LEU A 122 -8.15 19.86 21.77
N VAL A 123 -7.01 19.72 22.45
CA VAL A 123 -6.88 20.01 23.88
C VAL A 123 -6.22 21.37 24.03
N LEU A 124 -7.00 22.34 24.48
CA LEU A 124 -6.62 23.73 24.63
C LEU A 124 -6.20 23.97 26.07
N VAL A 125 -5.06 24.61 26.28
CA VAL A 125 -4.57 25.01 27.60
C VAL A 125 -4.26 26.49 27.61
N GLN A 126 -4.84 27.20 28.58
CA GLN A 126 -4.51 28.56 28.98
C GLN A 126 -4.13 28.54 30.46
N ALA A 127 -2.85 28.76 30.74
CA ALA A 127 -2.28 28.67 32.08
C ALA A 127 -2.40 29.97 32.89
N SER A 128 -2.77 31.08 32.25
CA SER A 128 -3.04 32.36 32.91
C SER A 128 -4.50 32.46 33.33
N ASP A 129 -4.71 33.01 34.52
CA ASP A 129 -6.01 33.38 35.09
C ASP A 129 -6.58 34.69 34.54
N MET A 130 -5.76 35.47 33.84
CA MET A 130 -6.17 36.74 33.22
C MET A 130 -7.17 36.51 32.08
N TRP A 131 -7.00 35.43 31.32
CA TRP A 131 -7.81 35.12 30.15
C TRP A 131 -8.99 34.21 30.51
N LYS A 132 -10.12 34.85 30.86
CA LYS A 132 -11.37 34.15 31.24
C LYS A 132 -11.97 33.33 30.10
N THR A 133 -11.65 33.69 28.85
CA THR A 133 -12.14 33.00 27.65
C THR A 133 -10.97 32.72 26.72
N PHE A 134 -10.85 31.45 26.31
CA PHE A 134 -9.84 30.99 25.37
C PHE A 134 -10.46 29.94 24.45
N ALA A 135 -10.08 29.93 23.18
CA ALA A 135 -10.63 29.05 22.16
C ALA A 135 -9.72 28.97 20.94
N VAL A 136 -10.00 28.03 20.05
CA VAL A 136 -9.59 28.13 18.65
C VAL A 136 -10.76 28.65 17.82
N ARG A 137 -10.49 29.52 16.84
CA ARG A 137 -11.51 30.09 15.95
C ARG A 137 -11.15 29.85 14.50
N HIS A 138 -12.14 29.93 13.62
CA HIS A 138 -11.94 29.82 12.17
C HIS A 138 -11.10 28.58 11.78
N VAL A 139 -11.51 27.42 12.27
CA VAL A 139 -10.82 26.15 11.98
C VAL A 139 -11.04 25.78 10.52
N THR A 140 -9.98 25.33 9.87
CA THR A 140 -10.00 24.74 8.53
C THR A 140 -9.20 23.45 8.55
N VAL A 141 -9.69 22.42 7.86
CA VAL A 141 -9.01 21.14 7.73
C VAL A 141 -8.87 20.79 6.27
N ASP A 142 -7.67 20.41 5.86
CA ASP A 142 -7.36 19.88 4.54
C ASP A 142 -7.13 18.37 4.66
N SER A 143 -7.70 17.58 3.75
CA SER A 143 -7.44 16.14 3.58
C SER A 143 -6.46 15.92 2.44
N VAL A 144 -5.58 14.94 2.59
CA VAL A 144 -4.74 14.46 1.49
C VAL A 144 -5.57 13.54 0.60
N VAL A 145 -5.58 13.79 -0.70
CA VAL A 145 -6.16 12.84 -1.65
C VAL A 145 -5.16 11.69 -1.82
N THR A 146 -5.45 10.58 -1.16
CA THR A 146 -4.87 9.29 -1.52
C THR A 146 -5.68 8.75 -2.69
N ALA A 147 -5.03 8.31 -3.77
CA ALA A 147 -5.77 7.58 -4.79
C ALA A 147 -6.48 6.37 -4.15
N PRO A 148 -7.67 5.98 -4.64
CA PRO A 148 -8.23 4.71 -4.23
C PRO A 148 -7.16 3.62 -4.41
N PRO A 149 -7.06 2.64 -3.49
CA PRO A 149 -6.23 1.48 -3.74
C PRO A 149 -6.61 0.97 -5.11
N HIS A 150 -5.64 1.00 -6.03
CA HIS A 150 -5.80 0.35 -7.33
C HIS A 150 -5.97 -1.12 -6.99
N ASP A 151 -7.22 -1.58 -6.88
CA ASP A 151 -7.51 -3.00 -6.99
C ASP A 151 -6.71 -3.44 -8.22
N PRO A 152 -5.76 -4.39 -8.11
CA PRO A 152 -5.26 -5.03 -9.31
C PRO A 152 -6.52 -5.45 -10.07
N PRO A 153 -6.67 -5.07 -11.36
CA PRO A 153 -7.89 -5.38 -12.08
C PRO A 153 -8.16 -6.86 -11.87
N SER A 154 -9.26 -7.16 -11.16
CA SER A 154 -9.73 -8.53 -11.08
C SER A 154 -9.87 -8.98 -12.54
N PRO A 155 -9.23 -10.10 -12.94
CA PRO A 155 -9.24 -10.58 -14.32
C PRO A 155 -10.59 -11.22 -14.67
N SER A 156 -11.68 -10.46 -14.53
CA SER A 156 -13.05 -10.93 -14.72
C SER A 156 -13.90 -9.87 -15.38
N ALA A 157 -13.41 -9.28 -16.48
CA ALA A 157 -14.23 -8.73 -17.57
C ALA A 157 -13.35 -8.23 -18.74
N GLU A 158 -12.31 -8.97 -19.14
CA GLU A 158 -11.74 -8.76 -20.48
C GLU A 158 -12.69 -9.46 -21.46
N GLN A 159 -13.61 -8.66 -22.00
CA GLN A 159 -14.27 -8.92 -23.27
C GLN A 159 -13.21 -9.43 -24.26
N GLY A 160 -13.50 -10.57 -24.88
CA GLY A 160 -12.55 -11.34 -25.68
C GLY A 160 -11.80 -10.47 -26.69
N SER A 161 -10.49 -10.33 -26.47
CA SER A 161 -9.55 -9.92 -27.50
C SER A 161 -9.45 -11.06 -28.53
N PRO A 162 -9.78 -10.84 -29.82
CA PRO A 162 -9.71 -11.87 -30.86
C PRO A 162 -8.27 -12.36 -31.12
N LEU A 163 -7.26 -11.72 -30.54
CA LEU A 163 -5.85 -12.07 -30.70
C LEU A 163 -5.40 -13.21 -29.76
N ALA A 164 -5.97 -13.31 -28.55
CA ALA A 164 -5.62 -14.35 -27.58
C ALA A 164 -6.16 -15.73 -28.02
N GLU A 165 -7.36 -15.76 -28.62
CA GLU A 165 -7.95 -16.96 -29.20
C GLU A 165 -7.17 -17.42 -30.45
N GLN A 166 -6.68 -16.49 -31.27
CA GLN A 166 -5.83 -16.82 -32.42
C GLN A 166 -4.47 -17.40 -31.99
N LEU A 167 -3.84 -16.88 -30.93
CA LEU A 167 -2.59 -17.41 -30.42
C LEU A 167 -2.74 -18.81 -29.81
N ALA A 168 -3.84 -19.07 -29.10
CA ALA A 168 -4.16 -20.41 -28.57
C ALA A 168 -4.36 -21.42 -29.71
N LYS A 169 -5.09 -21.05 -30.77
CA LYS A 169 -5.27 -21.89 -31.97
C LYS A 169 -3.94 -22.14 -32.71
N SER A 170 -3.03 -21.15 -32.77
CA SER A 170 -1.71 -21.32 -33.40
C SER A 170 -0.79 -22.30 -32.64
N ARG A 171 -0.86 -22.30 -31.31
CA ARG A 171 -0.09 -23.22 -30.46
C ARG A 171 -0.56 -24.66 -30.61
N THR A 172 -1.87 -24.86 -30.72
CA THR A 172 -2.44 -26.19 -31.02
C THR A 172 -1.98 -26.70 -32.39
N LEU A 173 -1.95 -25.83 -33.41
CA LEU A 173 -1.54 -26.20 -34.76
C LEU A 173 -0.04 -26.57 -34.82
N THR A 174 0.81 -25.83 -34.08
CA THR A 174 2.24 -26.14 -33.96
C THR A 174 2.48 -27.51 -33.32
N ALA A 175 1.75 -27.84 -32.25
CA ALA A 175 1.86 -29.15 -31.60
C ALA A 175 1.44 -30.33 -32.50
N HIS A 176 0.46 -30.13 -33.40
CA HIS A 176 0.02 -31.17 -34.33
C HIS A 176 1.05 -31.39 -35.46
N VAL A 177 1.71 -30.32 -35.92
CA VAL A 177 2.79 -30.41 -36.91
C VAL A 177 3.99 -31.16 -36.32
N ASP A 178 4.37 -30.87 -35.08
CA ASP A 178 5.46 -31.58 -34.39
C ASP A 178 5.13 -33.07 -34.18
N ALA A 179 3.89 -33.38 -33.80
CA ALA A 179 3.42 -34.76 -33.64
C ALA A 179 3.44 -35.53 -34.98
N LEU A 180 3.05 -34.87 -36.08
CA LEU A 180 3.10 -35.47 -37.42
C LEU A 180 4.55 -35.70 -37.88
N ALA A 181 5.45 -34.75 -37.62
CA ALA A 181 6.86 -34.89 -37.95
C ALA A 181 7.54 -36.04 -37.19
N ALA A 182 7.18 -36.23 -35.92
CA ALA A 182 7.63 -37.37 -35.13
C ALA A 182 7.12 -38.71 -35.70
N ALA A 183 5.82 -38.79 -36.02
CA ALA A 183 5.22 -39.99 -36.62
C ALA A 183 5.84 -40.33 -37.98
N CYS A 184 6.11 -39.34 -38.84
CA CYS A 184 6.81 -39.56 -40.12
C CYS A 184 8.25 -40.07 -39.92
N SER A 185 8.95 -39.59 -38.89
CA SER A 185 10.31 -40.04 -38.57
C SER A 185 10.33 -41.49 -38.09
N ASP A 186 9.36 -41.89 -37.28
CA ASP A 186 9.20 -43.27 -36.80
C ASP A 186 8.83 -44.24 -37.93
N LEU A 187 7.94 -43.82 -38.84
CA LEU A 187 7.62 -44.59 -40.03
C LEU A 187 8.85 -44.79 -40.92
N ARG A 188 9.66 -43.74 -41.12
CA ARG A 188 10.90 -43.83 -41.90
C ARG A 188 11.92 -44.78 -41.26
N ARG A 189 12.02 -44.81 -39.93
CA ARG A 189 12.85 -45.79 -39.21
C ARG A 189 12.36 -47.21 -39.42
N HIS A 190 11.05 -47.46 -39.38
CA HIS A 190 10.49 -48.80 -39.60
C HIS A 190 10.69 -49.30 -41.04
N VAL A 191 10.53 -48.43 -42.03
CA VAL A 191 10.78 -48.79 -43.45
C VAL A 191 12.27 -49.10 -43.70
N SER A 192 13.18 -48.45 -42.98
CA SER A 192 14.63 -48.72 -43.08
C SER A 192 15.04 -50.06 -42.46
N VAL A 193 14.25 -50.61 -41.52
CA VAL A 193 14.50 -51.95 -40.94
C VAL A 193 14.02 -53.06 -41.87
N ILE A 194 12.96 -52.80 -42.66
CA ILE A 194 12.42 -53.80 -43.61
C ILE A 194 13.28 -53.92 -44.88
N THR A 195 14.04 -52.88 -45.25
CA THR A 195 14.92 -52.87 -46.43
C THR A 195 16.33 -53.41 -46.17
N ALA A 196 16.74 -53.60 -44.91
CA ALA A 196 18.09 -54.08 -44.54
C ALA A 196 18.19 -55.61 -44.27
N GLY A 197 17.08 -56.35 -44.39
CA GLY A 197 17.01 -57.78 -44.08
C GLY A 197 16.89 -58.69 -45.31
N GLY A 198 17.78 -58.54 -46.31
CA GLY A 198 17.73 -59.34 -47.54
C GLY A 198 19.10 -59.71 -48.11
N VAL A 199 19.49 -60.97 -47.89
CA VAL A 199 20.30 -61.86 -48.77
C VAL A 199 21.81 -61.57 -48.93
N GLY A 200 22.63 -62.39 -48.25
CA GLY A 200 23.41 -63.44 -48.94
C GLY A 200 24.91 -63.27 -49.23
N LEU A 201 25.66 -64.31 -48.82
CA LEU A 201 26.85 -64.95 -49.44
C LEU A 201 28.28 -64.43 -49.18
N ARG A 202 29.09 -65.35 -48.56
CA ARG A 202 30.43 -65.88 -48.93
C ARG A 202 31.61 -64.90 -49.07
N ASP A 203 32.88 -65.22 -48.79
CA ASP A 203 33.65 -66.40 -48.35
C ASP A 203 35.07 -65.89 -48.00
N SER A 204 35.89 -66.74 -47.35
CA SER A 204 37.38 -66.76 -47.30
C SER A 204 38.10 -65.81 -46.32
N ASP A 205 38.79 -66.31 -45.27
CA ASP A 205 40.19 -66.85 -45.25
C ASP A 205 41.18 -65.71 -44.86
N THR A 206 42.19 -65.78 -43.98
CA THR A 206 43.08 -66.86 -43.52
C THR A 206 43.84 -66.38 -42.24
N GLY A 207 44.13 -67.29 -41.28
CA GLY A 207 45.41 -67.32 -40.53
C GLY A 207 45.56 -66.59 -39.17
N PRO A 208 46.60 -66.92 -38.37
CA PRO A 208 46.47 -67.84 -37.23
C PRO A 208 46.86 -67.25 -35.85
N GLY A 209 46.54 -67.99 -34.77
CA GLY A 209 46.85 -67.68 -33.35
C GLY A 209 48.36 -67.64 -33.00
N PRO A 210 48.75 -67.53 -31.71
CA PRO A 210 48.38 -68.53 -30.69
C PRO A 210 48.12 -67.99 -29.26
N VAL A 211 47.46 -68.84 -28.45
CA VAL A 211 47.43 -68.88 -26.97
C VAL A 211 48.70 -69.67 -26.51
N PRO A 212 49.17 -69.80 -25.23
CA PRO A 212 48.38 -69.83 -23.98
C PRO A 212 49.11 -69.44 -22.64
N VAL A 213 48.36 -69.68 -21.54
CA VAL A 213 48.68 -70.13 -20.17
C VAL A 213 49.26 -69.26 -19.03
N HIS A 214 48.54 -69.38 -17.89
CA HIS A 214 48.94 -69.47 -16.47
C HIS A 214 49.63 -68.25 -15.81
N ALA A 215 49.53 -67.96 -14.51
CA ALA A 215 49.07 -68.64 -13.29
C ALA A 215 48.50 -67.57 -12.33
N GLY A 216 47.67 -67.89 -11.32
CA GLY A 216 48.08 -68.03 -9.91
C GLY A 216 48.30 -66.66 -9.24
N ALA A 217 47.95 -66.32 -8.00
CA ALA A 217 47.55 -67.02 -6.79
C ALA A 217 47.10 -65.88 -5.81
N VAL A 218 46.05 -66.06 -4.99
CA VAL A 218 46.14 -66.36 -3.54
C VAL A 218 46.48 -65.17 -2.61
N ARG A 219 45.46 -64.85 -1.78
CA ARG A 219 45.42 -64.45 -0.35
C ARG A 219 46.06 -63.15 0.17
N GLY A 220 45.36 -62.63 1.19
CA GLY A 220 45.89 -61.86 2.32
C GLY A 220 44.91 -60.73 2.65
N ALA A 221 43.86 -61.01 3.41
CA ALA A 221 43.78 -60.89 4.88
C ALA A 221 43.23 -59.51 5.29
#